data_AF-A0A0Q9IKT5-F1
#
_entry.id   AF-A0A0Q9IKT5-F1
#
_cell.length_a   1.000
_cell.length_b   1.000
_cell.length_c   1.000
_cell.angle_alpha   90.00
_cell.angle_beta   90.00
_cell.angle_gamma   90.00
#
_symmetry.space_group_name_H-M   'P 1'
#
loop_
_entity.id
_entity.type
_entity.pdbx_description
1 polymer ?
#
loop_
_entity_poly.entity_id
_entity_poly.type
_entity_poly.pdbx_seq_one_letter_code
_entity_poly.pdbx_strand_id
1 'polypeptide(L)'
;MALCQGRCMGKLFGLVIVALVLVVGFSVARPAREVAIALPIAGATAHFQVWSITGISPHYYLIVETKNGSLSEKMWDDWGPQTHANLYITPEDWLVIIDGMGGFSAVEFKPGQPPRLMNPTEYRATDSDRWQYFGSVGWEWKTYRFFAPFQRAECISNFGVDGGPFRVAYQVEGRCR
;
A
#
# COMPACT_ATOMS: atom_id res chain seq x y z
N MET A 1 -7.19 -61.08 -31.01
CA MET A 1 -6.12 -60.05 -31.02
C MET A 1 -6.80 -58.69 -31.01
N ALA A 2 -6.99 -58.12 -29.81
CA ALA A 2 -6.23 -56.98 -29.27
C ALA A 2 -6.59 -55.66 -29.98
N LEU A 3 -7.67 -54.96 -29.59
CA LEU A 3 -7.83 -53.97 -28.49
C LEU A 3 -7.13 -52.61 -28.71
N CYS A 4 -7.97 -51.57 -28.69
CA CYS A 4 -7.71 -50.22 -28.16
C CYS A 4 -6.53 -49.42 -28.73
N GLN A 5 -6.74 -48.63 -29.78
CA GLN A 5 -5.82 -47.51 -30.12
C GLN A 5 -6.48 -46.15 -30.38
N GLY A 6 -7.80 -46.03 -30.51
CA GLY A 6 -8.41 -44.76 -30.95
C GLY A 6 -8.85 -43.78 -29.86
N ARG A 7 -9.05 -44.23 -28.60
CA ARG A 7 -9.77 -43.42 -27.57
C ARG A 7 -8.91 -42.86 -26.44
N CYS A 8 -7.64 -43.22 -26.32
CA CYS A 8 -6.75 -42.68 -25.27
C CYS A 8 -6.07 -41.37 -25.66
N MET A 9 -5.86 -41.09 -26.96
CA MET A 9 -5.08 -39.94 -27.40
C MET A 9 -5.82 -38.60 -27.26
N GLY A 10 -7.14 -38.55 -27.49
CA GLY A 10 -7.92 -37.31 -27.38
C GLY A 10 -8.08 -36.77 -25.95
N LYS A 11 -8.02 -37.63 -24.93
CA LYS A 11 -8.16 -37.23 -23.52
C LYS A 11 -6.89 -36.58 -22.95
N LEU A 12 -5.72 -37.00 -23.42
CA LEU A 12 -4.43 -36.43 -23.01
C LEU A 12 -4.23 -35.01 -23.58
N PHE A 13 -4.62 -34.77 -24.83
CA PHE A 13 -4.52 -33.43 -25.43
C PHE A 13 -5.44 -32.40 -24.77
N GLY A 14 -6.67 -32.78 -24.39
CA GLY A 14 -7.60 -31.89 -23.68
C GLY A 14 -7.11 -31.49 -22.28
N LEU A 15 -6.51 -32.44 -21.54
CA LEU A 15 -5.93 -32.18 -20.22
C LEU A 15 -4.72 -31.25 -20.29
N VAL A 16 -3.86 -31.41 -21.30
CA VAL A 16 -2.69 -30.54 -21.50
C VAL A 16 -3.13 -29.11 -21.84
N ILE A 17 -4.14 -28.91 -22.67
CA ILE A 17 -4.65 -27.57 -23.02
C ILE A 17 -5.32 -26.90 -21.81
N VAL A 18 -6.14 -27.62 -21.02
CA VAL A 18 -6.75 -27.09 -19.80
C VAL A 18 -5.69 -26.76 -18.75
N ALA A 19 -4.67 -27.60 -18.59
CA ALA A 19 -3.53 -27.32 -17.71
C ALA A 19 -2.72 -26.11 -18.20
N LEU A 20 -2.51 -25.96 -19.51
CA LEU A 20 -1.81 -24.78 -20.07
C LEU A 20 -2.62 -23.51 -19.89
N VAL A 21 -3.95 -23.54 -20.09
CA VAL A 21 -4.84 -22.40 -19.86
C VAL A 21 -4.94 -22.05 -18.37
N LEU A 22 -4.91 -23.05 -17.48
CA LEU A 22 -4.84 -22.81 -16.04
C LEU A 22 -3.49 -22.23 -15.61
N VAL A 23 -2.38 -22.74 -16.14
CA VAL A 23 -1.02 -22.24 -15.84
C VAL A 23 -0.79 -20.84 -16.42
N VAL A 24 -1.27 -20.57 -17.64
CA VAL A 24 -1.20 -19.26 -18.28
C VAL A 24 -2.20 -18.29 -17.64
N GLY A 25 -3.40 -18.74 -17.28
CA GLY A 25 -4.42 -17.95 -16.58
C GLY A 25 -4.05 -17.62 -15.12
N PHE A 26 -3.24 -18.46 -14.48
CA PHE A 26 -2.58 -18.18 -13.18
C PHE A 26 -1.26 -17.42 -13.31
N SER A 27 -0.98 -16.80 -14.46
CA SER A 27 -0.03 -15.68 -14.52
C SER A 27 -0.66 -14.48 -13.81
N VAL A 28 -0.88 -14.63 -12.50
CA VAL A 28 -1.39 -13.59 -11.62
C VAL A 28 -0.39 -12.45 -11.74
N ALA A 29 -0.84 -11.34 -12.32
CA ALA A 29 -0.06 -10.13 -12.37
C ALA A 29 0.42 -9.85 -10.93
N ARG A 30 1.73 -9.83 -10.71
CA ARG A 30 2.32 -9.52 -9.42
C ARG A 30 2.72 -8.06 -9.40
N PRO A 31 2.62 -7.38 -8.24
CA PRO A 31 3.20 -6.06 -8.13
C PRO A 31 4.70 -6.15 -8.43
N ALA A 32 5.25 -5.12 -9.09
CA ALA A 32 6.67 -5.06 -9.35
C ALA A 32 7.47 -4.99 -8.04
N ARG A 33 6.87 -4.40 -7.00
CA ARG A 33 7.42 -4.27 -5.65
C ARG A 33 6.29 -4.28 -4.63
N GLU A 34 6.55 -4.85 -3.47
CA GLU A 34 5.61 -4.88 -2.37
C GLU A 34 6.33 -4.80 -1.03
N VAL A 35 5.74 -4.05 -0.09
CA VAL A 35 6.16 -4.01 1.32
C VAL A 35 4.94 -4.26 2.18
N ALA A 36 4.98 -5.32 2.98
CA ALA A 36 3.94 -5.64 3.95
C ALA A 36 4.39 -5.25 5.37
N ILE A 37 3.50 -4.61 6.13
CA ILE A 37 3.79 -4.08 7.46
C ILE A 37 2.65 -4.45 8.40
N ALA A 38 2.98 -5.12 9.50
CA ALA A 38 2.03 -5.35 10.58
C ALA A 38 1.76 -4.01 11.28
N LEU A 39 0.50 -3.59 11.29
CA LEU A 39 0.08 -2.37 11.98
C LEU A 39 -0.18 -2.69 13.45
N PRO A 40 0.12 -1.75 14.37
CA PRO A 40 -0.19 -1.92 15.79
C PRO A 40 -1.69 -1.70 16.09
N ILE A 41 -2.58 -1.95 15.13
CA ILE A 41 -4.02 -1.72 15.21
C ILE A 41 -4.75 -2.93 14.64
N ALA A 42 -5.77 -3.41 15.35
CA ALA A 42 -6.74 -4.41 14.87
C ALA A 42 -6.16 -5.71 14.25
N GLY A 43 -4.88 -6.04 14.52
CA GLY A 43 -4.19 -7.14 13.86
C GLY A 43 -4.08 -6.96 12.34
N ALA A 44 -4.08 -5.71 11.87
CA ALA A 44 -4.09 -5.36 10.46
C ALA A 44 -2.70 -5.47 9.83
N THR A 45 -2.67 -5.75 8.53
CA THR A 45 -1.44 -5.68 7.72
C THR A 45 -1.66 -4.70 6.57
N ALA A 46 -0.78 -3.72 6.43
CA ALA A 46 -0.76 -2.81 5.30
C ALA A 46 0.28 -3.27 4.26
N HIS A 47 -0.16 -3.41 3.03
CA HIS A 47 0.64 -3.76 1.86
C HIS A 47 0.74 -2.53 0.96
N PHE A 48 1.95 -2.03 0.79
CA PHE A 48 2.28 -0.96 -0.13
C PHE A 48 2.83 -1.59 -1.40
N GLN A 49 2.07 -1.50 -2.49
CA GLN A 49 2.38 -2.16 -3.74
C GLN A 49 2.69 -1.13 -4.82
N VAL A 50 3.74 -1.40 -5.60
CA VAL A 50 4.09 -0.63 -6.79
C VAL A 50 3.85 -1.51 -8.00
N TRP A 51 2.91 -1.10 -8.83
CA TRP A 51 2.58 -1.76 -10.09
C TRP A 51 3.22 -0.97 -11.23
N SER A 52 4.05 -1.64 -12.04
CA SER A 52 4.64 -1.05 -13.24
C SER A 52 4.09 -1.80 -14.44
N ILE A 53 3.31 -1.13 -15.27
CA ILE A 53 2.98 -1.62 -16.61
C ILE A 53 4.05 -1.02 -17.53
N THR A 54 4.77 -1.85 -18.28
CA THR A 54 5.85 -1.43 -19.18
C THR A 54 5.41 -0.22 -20.04
N GLY A 55 6.06 0.93 -19.82
CA GLY A 55 5.80 2.19 -20.57
C GLY A 55 4.86 3.20 -19.90
N ILE A 56 4.27 2.89 -18.74
CA ILE A 56 3.38 3.80 -17.98
C ILE A 56 4.03 4.11 -16.63
N SER A 57 3.77 5.31 -16.09
CA SER A 57 4.16 5.72 -14.74
C SER A 57 3.76 4.66 -13.70
N PRO A 58 4.58 4.42 -12.64
CA PRO A 58 4.24 3.46 -11.61
C PRO A 58 2.91 3.83 -10.93
N HIS A 59 2.08 2.83 -10.64
CA HIS A 59 0.88 2.99 -9.84
C HIS A 59 1.11 2.47 -8.43
N TYR A 60 0.79 3.29 -7.44
CA TYR A 60 0.94 2.96 -6.03
C TYR A 60 -0.41 2.55 -5.45
N TYR A 61 -0.45 1.38 -4.83
CA TYR A 61 -1.65 0.86 -4.18
C TYR A 61 -1.37 0.62 -2.70
N LEU A 62 -2.36 0.95 -1.88
CA LEU A 62 -2.44 0.55 -0.49
C LEU A 62 -3.51 -0.53 -0.37
N ILE A 63 -3.10 -1.71 0.08
CA ILE A 63 -4.02 -2.76 0.49
C ILE A 63 -3.91 -2.91 2.00
N VAL A 64 -5.04 -2.84 2.70
CA VAL A 64 -5.08 -3.06 4.16
C VAL A 64 -5.92 -4.28 4.43
N GLU A 65 -5.33 -5.29 5.04
CA GLU A 65 -5.98 -6.55 5.37
C GLU A 65 -6.23 -6.65 6.87
N THR A 66 -7.42 -7.12 7.23
CA THR A 66 -7.82 -7.44 8.59
C THR A 66 -8.57 -8.76 8.59
N LYS A 67 -8.81 -9.34 9.76
CA LYS A 67 -9.70 -10.52 9.89
C LYS A 67 -11.14 -10.28 9.41
N ASN A 68 -11.58 -9.03 9.32
CA ASN A 68 -12.95 -8.66 8.96
C ASN A 68 -13.10 -8.29 7.47
N GLY A 69 -12.00 -8.25 6.71
CA GLY A 69 -11.99 -7.89 5.29
C GLY A 69 -10.79 -7.03 4.91
N SER A 70 -10.79 -6.58 3.65
CA SER A 70 -9.68 -5.84 3.03
C SER A 70 -10.16 -4.55 2.37
N LEU A 71 -9.31 -3.53 2.43
CA LEU A 71 -9.39 -2.31 1.62
C LEU A 71 -8.32 -2.40 0.54
N SER A 72 -8.63 -1.99 -0.70
CA SER A 72 -7.65 -1.81 -1.77
C SER A 72 -7.89 -0.45 -2.39
N GLU A 73 -6.92 0.44 -2.27
CA GLU A 73 -7.03 1.82 -2.72
C GLU A 73 -5.84 2.16 -3.63
N LYS A 74 -6.14 2.78 -4.78
CA LYS A 74 -5.11 3.42 -5.58
C LYS A 74 -4.76 4.73 -4.87
N MET A 75 -3.51 4.85 -4.46
CA MET A 75 -3.03 6.08 -3.84
C MET A 75 -2.72 7.11 -4.94
N TRP A 76 -1.69 7.92 -4.75
CA TRP A 76 -1.28 8.94 -5.73
C TRP A 76 -0.53 8.33 -6.92
N ASP A 77 -0.57 9.03 -8.07
CA ASP A 77 0.18 8.65 -9.28
C ASP A 77 1.69 8.91 -9.14
N ASP A 78 2.06 9.86 -8.27
CA ASP A 78 3.44 10.16 -7.92
C ASP A 78 3.51 10.48 -6.41
N TRP A 79 4.45 9.84 -5.71
CA TRP A 79 4.70 10.11 -4.29
C TRP A 79 5.63 11.30 -4.08
N GLY A 80 6.10 11.91 -5.17
CA GLY A 80 6.97 13.08 -5.18
C GLY A 80 8.45 12.73 -5.34
N PRO A 81 9.32 13.77 -5.37
CA PRO A 81 10.77 13.58 -5.53
C PRO A 81 11.37 12.75 -4.39
N GLN A 82 10.72 12.78 -3.24
CA GLN A 82 10.99 11.88 -2.13
C GLN A 82 9.95 10.77 -2.21
N THR A 83 10.33 9.67 -2.86
CA THR A 83 9.49 8.50 -3.16
C THR A 83 9.19 7.70 -1.89
N HIS A 84 8.71 8.38 -0.84
CA HIS A 84 8.30 7.81 0.42
C HIS A 84 6.97 8.38 0.89
N ALA A 85 6.26 7.58 1.68
CA ALA A 85 5.09 8.00 2.43
C ALA A 85 5.35 7.79 3.91
N ASN A 86 5.01 8.79 4.71
CA ASN A 86 5.03 8.74 6.16
C ASN A 86 3.75 8.12 6.69
N LEU A 87 3.88 7.26 7.68
CA LEU A 87 2.81 6.52 8.29
C LEU A 87 2.64 6.97 9.74
N TYR A 88 1.39 7.14 10.15
CA TYR A 88 1.04 7.53 11.50
C TYR A 88 -0.11 6.69 12.02
N ILE A 89 -0.13 6.53 13.34
CA ILE A 89 -1.20 5.88 14.07
C ILE A 89 -1.87 6.93 14.95
N THR A 90 -3.18 7.08 14.82
CA THR A 90 -3.95 7.98 15.67
C THR A 90 -4.43 7.27 16.94
N PRO A 91 -4.76 8.01 18.01
CA PRO A 91 -5.37 7.44 19.21
C PRO A 91 -6.73 6.77 18.97
N GLU A 92 -7.41 7.16 17.90
CA GLU A 92 -8.67 6.59 17.44
C GLU A 92 -8.47 5.33 16.58
N ASP A 93 -7.25 4.78 16.57
CA ASP A 93 -6.87 3.59 15.82
C ASP A 93 -7.03 3.77 14.30
N TRP A 94 -6.59 4.90 13.75
CA TRP A 94 -6.52 5.12 12.30
C TRP A 94 -5.10 5.01 11.79
N LEU A 95 -4.94 4.50 10.56
CA LEU A 95 -3.70 4.61 9.81
C LEU A 95 -3.77 5.87 8.94
N VAL A 96 -2.90 6.83 9.20
CA VAL A 96 -2.74 8.03 8.39
C VAL A 96 -1.50 7.88 7.51
N ILE A 97 -1.63 8.20 6.23
CA ILE A 97 -0.58 8.15 5.22
C ILE A 97 -0.41 9.55 4.63
N ILE A 98 0.82 10.06 4.63
CA ILE A 98 1.18 11.33 4.01
C ILE A 98 2.32 11.13 3.03
N ASP A 99 2.13 11.46 1.75
CA ASP A 99 3.18 11.37 0.73
C ASP A 99 4.23 12.50 0.85
N GLY A 100 5.29 12.41 0.04
CA GLY A 100 6.35 13.41 0.01
C GLY A 100 5.91 14.80 -0.48
N MET A 101 4.76 14.89 -1.15
CA MET A 101 4.13 16.12 -1.65
C MET A 101 3.07 16.69 -0.69
N GLY A 102 2.79 16.04 0.43
CA GLY A 102 1.76 16.44 1.40
C GLY A 102 0.35 15.95 1.08
N GLY A 103 0.19 15.07 0.07
CA GLY A 103 -1.02 14.31 -0.15
C GLY A 103 -1.34 13.46 1.06
N PHE A 104 -2.62 13.41 1.44
CA PHE A 104 -3.07 12.82 2.70
C PHE A 104 -4.16 11.77 2.48
N SER A 105 -4.10 10.67 3.21
CA SER A 105 -5.14 9.63 3.25
C SER A 105 -5.21 9.01 4.65
N ALA A 106 -6.41 8.62 5.07
CA ALA A 106 -6.61 7.96 6.36
C ALA A 106 -7.49 6.72 6.21
N VAL A 107 -7.12 5.65 6.89
CA VAL A 107 -7.86 4.39 6.96
C VAL A 107 -8.38 4.21 8.37
N GLU A 108 -9.70 4.12 8.50
CA GLU A 108 -10.41 3.89 9.75
C GLU A 108 -10.55 2.38 10.01
N PHE A 109 -10.34 1.97 11.25
CA PHE A 109 -10.54 0.61 11.73
C PHE A 109 -11.65 0.59 12.77
N LYS A 110 -12.82 0.04 12.40
CA LYS A 110 -13.95 -0.15 13.32
C LYS A 110 -14.06 -1.61 13.77
N PRO A 111 -14.37 -1.88 15.06
CA PRO A 111 -14.57 -3.25 15.53
C PRO A 111 -15.64 -4.00 14.71
N GLY A 112 -15.28 -5.19 14.24
CA GLY A 112 -16.19 -6.06 13.46
C GLY A 112 -16.49 -5.59 12.03
N GLN A 113 -15.82 -4.53 11.56
CA GLN A 113 -16.01 -4.00 10.20
C GLN A 113 -14.71 -4.13 9.38
N PRO A 114 -14.80 -4.22 8.04
CA PRO A 114 -13.63 -4.10 7.18
C PRO A 114 -13.01 -2.69 7.30
N PRO A 115 -11.69 -2.55 7.02
CA PRO A 115 -11.05 -1.25 6.99
C PRO A 115 -11.67 -0.36 5.90
N ARG A 116 -11.73 0.94 6.16
CA ARG A 116 -12.40 1.91 5.27
C ARG A 116 -11.52 3.13 5.04
N LEU A 117 -11.40 3.54 3.79
CA LEU A 117 -10.83 4.85 3.47
C LEU A 117 -11.77 5.96 3.95
N MET A 118 -11.24 6.88 4.73
CA MET A 118 -11.97 8.03 5.22
C MET A 118 -12.10 9.10 4.14
N ASN A 119 -13.21 9.84 4.13
CA ASN A 119 -13.34 11.01 3.29
C ASN A 119 -12.51 12.18 3.84
N PRO A 120 -11.98 13.07 2.98
CA PRO A 120 -11.23 14.24 3.41
C PRO A 120 -11.92 15.12 4.44
N THR A 121 -13.23 15.23 4.41
CA THR A 121 -13.99 16.01 5.38
C THR A 121 -14.02 15.40 6.78
N GLU A 122 -13.81 14.08 6.90
CA GLU A 122 -13.86 13.35 8.18
C GLU A 122 -12.58 13.54 9.00
N TYR A 123 -11.43 13.75 8.36
CA TYR A 123 -10.13 13.89 9.02
C TYR A 123 -9.49 15.28 8.88
N ARG A 124 -10.14 16.24 8.22
CA ARG A 124 -9.57 17.60 8.05
C ARG A 124 -9.40 18.38 9.37
N ALA A 125 -10.13 17.98 10.41
CA ALA A 125 -10.13 18.64 11.71
C ALA A 125 -9.57 17.75 12.83
N THR A 126 -8.87 16.67 12.49
CA THR A 126 -8.24 15.85 13.54
C THR A 126 -7.03 16.54 14.11
N ASP A 127 -6.90 16.39 15.43
CA ASP A 127 -5.78 16.91 16.19
C ASP A 127 -4.51 16.11 15.88
N SER A 128 -3.70 16.66 14.96
CA SER A 128 -2.46 16.01 14.53
C SER A 128 -1.39 15.92 15.61
N ASP A 129 -1.51 16.68 16.71
CA ASP A 129 -0.58 16.60 17.87
C ASP A 129 -0.61 15.23 18.54
N ARG A 130 -1.70 14.49 18.39
CA ARG A 130 -1.88 13.21 19.06
C ARG A 130 -1.46 12.04 18.18
N TRP A 131 -1.05 12.28 16.94
CA TRP A 131 -0.66 11.23 16.02
C TRP A 131 0.75 10.75 16.32
N GLN A 132 0.91 9.44 16.39
CA GLN A 132 2.22 8.83 16.60
C GLN A 132 2.85 8.47 15.25
N TYR A 133 4.04 9.01 14.99
CA TYR A 133 4.83 8.59 13.83
C TYR A 133 5.20 7.10 13.95
N PHE A 134 4.76 6.31 12.97
CA PHE A 134 4.98 4.88 12.94
C PHE A 134 6.17 4.49 12.07
N GLY A 135 6.50 5.31 11.08
CA GLY A 135 7.62 5.09 10.18
C GLY A 135 7.31 5.59 8.78
N SER A 136 8.07 5.12 7.80
CA SER A 136 7.83 5.45 6.39
C SER A 136 8.05 4.25 5.49
N VAL A 137 7.39 4.26 4.34
CA VAL A 137 7.67 3.32 3.25
C VAL A 137 8.25 4.10 2.12
N GLY A 138 9.34 3.64 1.53
CA GLY A 138 9.93 4.34 0.41
C GLY A 138 11.07 3.61 -0.25
N TRP A 139 11.64 4.27 -1.25
CA TRP A 139 12.80 3.78 -1.98
C TRP A 139 14.11 4.29 -1.38
N GLU A 140 15.06 3.39 -1.15
CA GLU A 140 16.42 3.74 -0.73
C GLU A 140 17.41 2.73 -1.31
N TRP A 141 18.51 3.21 -1.90
CA TRP A 141 19.60 2.36 -2.42
C TRP A 141 19.15 1.16 -3.28
N LYS A 142 18.10 1.34 -4.09
CA LYS A 142 17.47 0.32 -4.96
C LYS A 142 16.55 -0.69 -4.25
N THR A 143 16.14 -0.41 -3.02
CA THR A 143 15.22 -1.27 -2.26
C THR A 143 13.98 -0.48 -1.84
N TYR A 144 12.80 -1.04 -2.11
CA TYR A 144 11.54 -0.55 -1.56
C TYR A 144 11.33 -1.26 -0.24
N ARG A 145 11.28 -0.52 0.87
CA ARG A 145 11.14 -1.11 2.20
C ARG A 145 10.44 -0.15 3.17
N PHE A 146 10.05 -0.73 4.30
CA PHE A 146 9.67 0.03 5.48
C PHE A 146 10.91 0.51 6.25
N PHE A 147 10.81 1.71 6.80
CA PHE A 147 11.76 2.35 7.68
C PHE A 147 11.06 2.61 9.00
N ALA A 148 11.52 1.93 10.05
CA ALA A 148 11.06 2.22 11.40
C ALA A 148 11.54 3.62 11.84
N PRO A 149 10.92 4.24 12.85
CA PRO A 149 11.22 5.62 13.27
C PRO A 149 12.70 5.84 13.65
N PHE A 150 13.37 4.82 14.19
CA PHE A 150 14.79 4.89 14.54
C PHE A 150 15.74 4.82 13.32
N GLN A 151 15.25 4.35 12.17
CA GLN A 151 16.02 4.25 10.92
C GLN A 151 15.87 5.50 10.08
N ARG A 152 14.67 6.10 10.10
CA ARG A 152 14.36 7.31 9.36
C ARG A 152 13.42 8.15 10.21
N ALA A 153 13.90 9.34 10.56
CA ALA A 153 13.04 10.36 11.14
C ALA A 153 11.98 10.77 10.12
N GLU A 154 10.84 11.18 10.63
CA GLU A 154 9.77 11.75 9.84
C GLU A 154 10.26 12.90 8.96
N CYS A 155 9.81 12.91 7.69
CA CYS A 155 10.12 14.00 6.80
C CYS A 155 9.08 14.20 5.69
N ILE A 156 8.53 15.41 5.57
CA ILE A 156 7.54 15.77 4.56
C ILE A 156 8.01 17.03 3.83
N SER A 157 8.46 16.87 2.59
CA SER A 157 9.21 17.88 1.83
C SER A 157 8.43 19.17 1.57
N ASN A 158 7.10 19.08 1.43
CA ASN A 158 6.23 20.20 1.09
C ASN A 158 5.71 21.00 2.30
N PHE A 159 5.97 20.57 3.54
CA PHE A 159 5.61 21.35 4.72
C PHE A 159 6.66 22.42 5.05
N GLY A 160 7.10 23.17 4.04
CA GLY A 160 7.89 24.40 4.25
C GLY A 160 7.18 25.40 5.17
N VAL A 161 7.84 26.52 5.46
CA VAL A 161 7.50 27.59 6.44
C VAL A 161 6.01 27.97 6.53
N ASP A 162 5.23 27.79 5.45
CA ASP A 162 3.81 28.17 5.39
C ASP A 162 2.83 27.07 5.80
N GLY A 163 3.31 25.84 6.00
CA GLY A 163 2.50 24.76 6.52
C GLY A 163 1.47 24.17 5.56
N GLY A 164 1.14 22.89 5.76
CA GLY A 164 0.04 22.22 5.04
C GLY A 164 -1.21 22.11 5.91
N PRO A 165 -2.42 22.13 5.32
CA PRO A 165 -3.68 22.11 6.08
C PRO A 165 -3.98 20.76 6.77
N PHE A 166 -3.15 19.74 6.55
CA PHE A 166 -3.43 18.35 6.97
C PHE A 166 -2.57 17.86 8.14
N ARG A 167 -1.55 18.61 8.53
CA ARG A 167 -0.71 18.34 9.71
C ARG A 167 -0.40 19.65 10.40
N VAL A 168 -1.35 20.08 11.23
CA VAL A 168 -1.43 21.45 11.74
C VAL A 168 -0.31 21.76 12.74
N ALA A 169 0.20 20.77 13.48
CA ALA A 169 1.05 21.04 14.64
C ALA A 169 2.52 20.63 14.53
N TYR A 170 2.88 19.83 13.52
CA TYR A 170 4.23 19.29 13.34
C TYR A 170 4.82 19.63 11.98
N GLN A 171 4.65 20.87 11.56
CA GLN A 171 5.32 21.45 10.41
C GLN A 171 6.80 21.59 10.75
N VAL A 172 7.56 20.51 10.58
CA VAL A 172 9.00 20.54 10.80
C VAL A 172 9.61 21.26 9.61
N GLU A 173 10.08 22.48 9.85
CA GLU A 173 10.92 23.20 8.90
C GLU A 173 12.22 22.41 8.67
N GLY A 174 12.29 21.69 7.56
CA GLY A 174 13.47 20.89 7.26
C GLY A 174 13.53 20.45 5.82
N ARG A 175 14.70 20.60 5.19
CA ARG A 175 15.00 19.88 3.95
C ARG A 175 15.11 18.40 4.28
N CYS A 176 14.19 17.59 3.77
CA CYS A 176 14.40 16.15 3.70
C CYS A 176 15.69 15.87 2.93
N ARG A 177 16.70 15.30 3.59
CA ARG A 177 18.00 14.94 3.01
C ARG A 177 18.17 13.44 3.05
#